data_AF-A0A1C4ZFB6-F1
#
_entry.id   AF-A0A1C4ZFB6-F1
#
_cell.length_a   1.000
_cell.length_b   1.000
_cell.length_c   1.000
_cell.angle_alpha   90.00
_cell.angle_beta   90.00
_cell.angle_gamma   90.00
#
_symmetry.space_group_name_H-M   'P 1'
#
loop_
_entity.id
_entity.type
_entity.pdbx_description
1 polymer ?
#
loop_
_entity_poly.entity_id
_entity_poly.type
_entity_poly.pdbx_seq_one_letter_code
_entity_poly.pdbx_strand_id
1 'polypeptide(L)'
;MNEPAASMPPGAARSQPLMSIGEVLAQLRVEFPDTTISKLRFLEAEGLVEPQRTPAGYRKYSWDDVARLRFVLTAQRDQYLPLRVIREQLAEWDSSPDGAGRPRPTLVAVGPGGEVPHRAPADPEQVESASVRLSRTDLVARSGIEESTLGELERLGVVVSSPPGWYDGDALIIARAVAGLAAYGLEPRHLRAFRTAADREAGLFAQLLLPLARQSDPAARARAAETARELVALSQQLHAALVRVGLRSTLGR
;
A
#
# COMPACT_ATOMS: atom_id res chain seq x y z
N MET A 1 -5.42 31.70 -56.71
CA MET A 1 -5.81 30.34 -56.27
C MET A 1 -5.81 30.36 -54.74
N ASN A 2 -6.98 30.34 -54.14
CA ASN A 2 -7.20 30.28 -52.69
C ASN A 2 -8.09 29.06 -52.42
N GLU A 3 -8.08 28.52 -51.19
CA GLU A 3 -8.75 27.31 -50.65
C GLU A 3 -7.89 26.02 -50.54
N PRO A 4 -8.14 25.13 -49.55
CA PRO A 4 -7.81 25.37 -48.14
C PRO A 4 -7.09 24.18 -47.49
N ALA A 5 -6.27 24.42 -46.47
CA ALA A 5 -5.76 23.36 -45.61
C ALA A 5 -6.91 22.88 -44.69
N ALA A 6 -7.45 21.70 -44.97
CA ALA A 6 -8.45 21.03 -44.16
C ALA A 6 -7.94 20.80 -42.73
N SER A 7 -8.69 21.32 -41.75
CA SER A 7 -8.60 20.96 -40.34
C SER A 7 -8.76 19.45 -40.16
N MET A 8 -7.72 18.80 -39.62
CA MET A 8 -7.85 17.50 -38.97
C MET A 8 -8.63 17.67 -37.65
N PRO A 9 -9.62 16.82 -37.35
CA PRO A 9 -10.31 16.86 -36.06
C PRO A 9 -9.40 16.31 -34.95
N PRO A 10 -9.41 16.89 -33.73
CA PRO A 10 -8.78 16.27 -32.58
C PRO A 10 -9.73 15.18 -32.05
N GLY A 11 -9.49 13.93 -32.43
CA GLY A 11 -10.42 12.86 -32.11
C GLY A 11 -9.84 11.47 -32.24
N ALA A 12 -9.06 11.05 -31.24
CA ALA A 12 -9.04 9.66 -30.82
C ALA A 12 -8.56 9.62 -29.36
N ALA A 13 -9.50 9.84 -28.43
CA ALA A 13 -9.33 9.32 -27.07
C ALA A 13 -8.99 7.84 -27.21
N ARG A 14 -7.75 7.45 -26.88
CA ARG A 14 -7.28 6.07 -27.00
C ARG A 14 -8.26 5.20 -26.23
N SER A 15 -9.09 4.44 -26.95
CA SER A 15 -10.04 3.50 -26.35
C SER A 15 -9.21 2.46 -25.60
N GLN A 16 -9.04 2.68 -24.30
CA GLN A 16 -8.29 1.75 -23.46
C GLN A 16 -9.03 0.42 -23.43
N PRO A 17 -8.33 -0.72 -23.59
CA PRO A 17 -8.97 -2.04 -23.59
C PRO A 17 -9.84 -2.22 -22.34
N LEU A 18 -11.12 -2.54 -22.55
CA LEU A 18 -12.10 -2.75 -21.48
C LEU A 18 -12.18 -4.24 -21.11
N MET A 19 -11.83 -4.56 -19.87
CA MET A 19 -11.74 -5.92 -19.33
C MET A 19 -13.00 -6.34 -18.60
N SER A 20 -13.32 -7.62 -18.63
CA SER A 20 -14.34 -8.24 -17.78
C SER A 20 -13.83 -8.44 -16.35
N ILE A 21 -14.75 -8.61 -15.40
CA ILE A 21 -14.39 -8.87 -13.99
C ILE A 21 -13.54 -10.14 -13.81
N GLY A 22 -13.72 -11.14 -14.70
CA GLY A 22 -12.93 -12.37 -14.69
C GLY A 22 -11.48 -12.14 -15.14
N GLU A 23 -11.29 -11.36 -16.20
CA GLU A 23 -9.95 -10.98 -16.69
C GLU A 23 -9.20 -10.11 -15.68
N VAL A 24 -9.89 -9.15 -15.05
CA VAL A 24 -9.33 -8.34 -13.96
C VAL A 24 -8.93 -9.21 -12.78
N LEU A 25 -9.79 -10.15 -12.36
CA LEU A 25 -9.47 -11.08 -11.29
C LEU A 25 -8.23 -11.91 -11.61
N ALA A 26 -8.14 -12.46 -12.82
CA ALA A 26 -6.99 -13.25 -13.25
C ALA A 26 -5.67 -12.47 -13.15
N GLN A 27 -5.68 -11.19 -13.56
CA GLN A 27 -4.50 -10.33 -13.44
C GLN A 27 -4.15 -10.00 -12.00
N LEU A 28 -5.14 -9.62 -11.18
CA LEU A 28 -4.89 -9.25 -9.78
C LEU A 28 -4.44 -10.43 -8.94
N ARG A 29 -4.88 -11.66 -9.24
CA ARG A 29 -4.48 -12.87 -8.48
C ARG A 29 -3.00 -13.23 -8.62
N VAL A 30 -2.28 -12.67 -9.60
CA VAL A 30 -0.82 -12.81 -9.68
C VAL A 30 -0.14 -12.18 -8.46
N GLU A 31 -0.65 -11.06 -7.98
CA GLU A 31 -0.09 -10.31 -6.84
C GLU A 31 -0.93 -10.46 -5.55
N PHE A 32 -2.23 -10.79 -5.68
CA PHE A 32 -3.21 -10.88 -4.60
C PHE A 32 -4.01 -12.20 -4.70
N PRO A 33 -3.41 -13.35 -4.38
CA PRO A 33 -3.97 -14.67 -4.67
C PRO A 33 -5.33 -14.94 -4.01
N ASP A 34 -5.58 -14.30 -2.85
CA ASP A 34 -6.82 -14.41 -2.06
C ASP A 34 -7.96 -13.50 -2.56
N THR A 35 -7.71 -12.68 -3.58
CA THR A 35 -8.75 -11.82 -4.15
C THR A 35 -9.81 -12.66 -4.85
N THR A 36 -11.07 -12.31 -4.65
CA THR A 36 -12.24 -12.99 -5.24
C THR A 36 -13.12 -12.00 -6.00
N ILE A 37 -14.00 -12.51 -6.86
CA ILE A 37 -15.03 -11.70 -7.53
C ILE A 37 -15.91 -10.96 -6.51
N SER A 38 -16.26 -11.61 -5.40
CA SER A 38 -17.05 -11.01 -4.32
C SER A 38 -16.33 -9.81 -3.69
N LYS A 39 -15.00 -9.91 -3.49
CA LYS A 39 -14.18 -8.81 -3.00
C LYS A 39 -14.16 -7.63 -3.98
N LEU A 40 -13.99 -7.88 -5.28
CA LEU A 40 -14.00 -6.80 -6.29
C LEU A 40 -15.35 -6.08 -6.36
N ARG A 41 -16.46 -6.82 -6.30
CA ARG A 41 -17.81 -6.25 -6.26
C ARG A 41 -18.08 -5.45 -4.98
N PHE A 42 -17.54 -5.91 -3.85
CA PHE A 42 -17.62 -5.16 -2.60
C PHE A 42 -16.88 -3.82 -2.69
N LEU A 43 -15.66 -3.81 -3.25
CA LEU A 43 -14.89 -2.57 -3.43
C LEU A 43 -15.56 -1.59 -4.41
N GLU A 44 -16.23 -2.10 -5.45
CA GLU A 44 -17.11 -1.28 -6.31
C GLU A 44 -18.30 -0.70 -5.54
N ALA A 45 -19.00 -1.51 -4.75
CA ALA A 45 -20.15 -1.04 -3.98
C ALA A 45 -19.77 0.03 -2.93
N GLU A 46 -18.54 -0.04 -2.41
CA GLU A 46 -17.95 0.95 -1.52
C GLU A 46 -17.37 2.18 -2.24
N GLY A 47 -17.52 2.26 -3.58
CA GLY A 47 -17.13 3.41 -4.39
C GLY A 47 -15.62 3.60 -4.53
N LEU A 48 -14.82 2.54 -4.40
CA LEU A 48 -13.36 2.60 -4.57
C LEU A 48 -12.93 2.36 -6.03
N VAL A 49 -13.84 1.86 -6.86
CA VAL A 49 -13.66 1.67 -8.30
C VAL A 49 -15.01 1.85 -9.00
N GLU A 50 -15.01 2.46 -10.19
CA GLU A 50 -16.24 2.81 -10.92
C GLU A 50 -16.18 2.26 -12.36
N PRO A 51 -16.35 0.93 -12.55
CA PRO A 51 -16.29 0.33 -13.87
C PRO A 51 -17.46 0.79 -14.74
N GLN A 52 -17.21 0.94 -16.04
CA GLN A 52 -18.22 1.28 -17.02
C GLN A 52 -19.26 0.17 -17.14
N ARG A 53 -20.51 0.54 -17.41
CA ARG A 53 -21.58 -0.42 -17.72
C ARG A 53 -21.90 -0.39 -19.21
N THR A 54 -21.97 -1.58 -19.79
CA THR A 54 -22.51 -1.74 -21.15
C THR A 54 -24.02 -1.49 -21.17
N PRO A 55 -24.64 -1.20 -22.34
CA PRO A 55 -26.09 -1.10 -22.47
C PRO A 55 -26.84 -2.36 -22.00
N ALA A 56 -26.18 -3.53 -22.04
CA ALA A 56 -26.69 -4.80 -21.54
C ALA A 56 -26.44 -5.03 -20.03
N GLY A 57 -25.87 -4.06 -19.31
CA GLY A 57 -25.70 -4.09 -17.85
C GLY A 57 -24.41 -4.76 -17.33
N TYR A 58 -23.56 -5.32 -18.21
CA TYR A 58 -22.28 -5.91 -17.82
C TYR A 58 -21.23 -4.85 -17.48
N ARG A 59 -20.39 -5.16 -16.49
CA ARG A 59 -19.25 -4.32 -16.05
C ARG A 59 -18.06 -4.46 -16.96
N LYS A 60 -17.42 -3.34 -17.25
CA LYS A 60 -16.23 -3.22 -18.06
C LYS A 60 -15.23 -2.33 -17.33
N TYR A 61 -14.12 -2.93 -16.95
CA TYR A 61 -13.05 -2.29 -16.20
C TYR A 61 -12.00 -1.76 -17.16
N SER A 62 -11.61 -0.51 -16.99
CA SER A 62 -10.46 0.09 -17.67
C SER A 62 -9.15 -0.31 -17.00
N TRP A 63 -8.02 0.05 -17.61
CA TRP A 63 -6.72 -0.12 -16.96
C TRP A 63 -6.55 0.78 -15.73
N ASP A 64 -7.15 1.97 -15.74
CA ASP A 64 -7.17 2.86 -14.57
C ASP A 64 -7.95 2.20 -13.41
N ASP A 65 -9.04 1.48 -13.70
CA ASP A 65 -9.77 0.72 -12.67
C ASP A 65 -8.92 -0.41 -12.08
N VAL A 66 -8.14 -1.11 -12.91
CA VAL A 66 -7.22 -2.15 -12.43
C VAL A 66 -6.10 -1.55 -11.58
N ALA A 67 -5.57 -0.40 -11.97
CA ALA A 67 -4.56 0.32 -11.18
C ALA A 67 -5.13 0.76 -9.82
N ARG A 68 -6.35 1.30 -9.79
CA ARG A 68 -7.05 1.63 -8.54
C ARG A 68 -7.27 0.40 -7.66
N LEU A 69 -7.73 -0.71 -8.24
CA LEU A 69 -7.91 -1.96 -7.51
C LEU A 69 -6.59 -2.49 -6.93
N ARG A 70 -5.49 -2.41 -7.67
CA ARG A 70 -4.15 -2.75 -7.14
C ARG A 70 -3.79 -1.86 -5.96
N PHE A 71 -3.96 -0.54 -6.09
CA PHE A 71 -3.68 0.41 -5.00
C PHE A 71 -4.49 0.07 -3.74
N VAL A 72 -5.80 -0.15 -3.90
CA VAL A 72 -6.70 -0.51 -2.79
C VAL A 72 -6.27 -1.82 -2.14
N LEU A 73 -5.99 -2.86 -2.93
CA LEU A 73 -5.60 -4.17 -2.40
C LEU A 73 -4.23 -4.13 -1.72
N THR A 74 -3.26 -3.38 -2.25
CA THR A 74 -1.97 -3.10 -1.60
C THR A 74 -2.18 -2.35 -0.29
N ALA A 75 -2.95 -1.27 -0.29
CA ALA A 75 -3.24 -0.50 0.92
C ALA A 75 -3.94 -1.32 2.00
N GLN A 76 -4.78 -2.29 1.62
CA GLN A 76 -5.40 -3.22 2.56
C GLN A 76 -4.44 -4.31 3.05
N ARG A 77 -3.64 -4.89 2.15
CA ARG A 77 -2.75 -6.02 2.45
C ARG A 77 -1.54 -5.56 3.27
N ASP A 78 -0.94 -4.45 2.88
CA ASP A 78 0.37 -4.02 3.38
C ASP A 78 0.23 -2.96 4.47
N GLN A 79 -0.80 -2.11 4.38
CA GLN A 79 -0.98 -0.96 5.29
C GLN A 79 -2.26 -1.03 6.13
N TYR A 80 -3.11 -2.04 5.91
CA TYR A 80 -4.34 -2.29 6.66
C TYR A 80 -5.26 -1.07 6.79
N LEU A 81 -5.28 -0.22 5.76
CA LEU A 81 -6.02 1.04 5.81
C LEU A 81 -7.55 0.81 5.78
N PRO A 82 -8.32 1.55 6.60
CA PRO A 82 -9.78 1.58 6.48
C PRO A 82 -10.22 2.11 5.11
N LEU A 83 -11.32 1.58 4.57
CA LEU A 83 -11.84 1.99 3.24
C LEU A 83 -12.03 3.49 3.10
N ARG A 84 -12.43 4.17 4.19
CA ARG A 84 -12.60 5.63 4.22
C ARG A 84 -11.29 6.35 3.90
N VAL A 85 -10.19 5.92 4.51
CA VAL A 85 -8.87 6.51 4.31
C VAL A 85 -8.35 6.21 2.90
N ILE A 86 -8.58 4.99 2.41
CA ILE A 86 -8.20 4.62 1.03
C ILE A 86 -8.97 5.48 0.02
N ARG A 87 -10.25 5.78 0.28
CA ARG A 87 -11.06 6.67 -0.56
C ARG A 87 -10.51 8.10 -0.58
N GLU A 88 -10.10 8.63 0.57
CA GLU A 88 -9.47 9.95 0.68
C GLU A 88 -8.16 9.98 -0.15
N GLN A 89 -7.32 8.94 -0.04
CA GLN A 89 -6.09 8.82 -0.84
C GLN A 89 -6.34 8.68 -2.34
N LEU A 90 -7.41 7.98 -2.74
CA LEU A 90 -7.83 7.89 -4.14
C LEU A 90 -8.28 9.25 -4.68
N ALA A 91 -9.00 10.05 -3.88
CA ALA A 91 -9.41 11.40 -4.26
C ALA A 91 -8.21 12.34 -4.45
N GLU A 92 -7.18 12.22 -3.60
CA GLU A 92 -5.91 12.92 -3.77
C GLU A 92 -5.18 12.47 -5.05
N TRP A 93 -5.17 11.16 -5.32
CA TRP A 93 -4.58 10.58 -6.53
C TRP A 93 -5.30 11.05 -7.81
N ASP A 94 -6.62 11.18 -7.78
CA ASP A 94 -7.42 11.68 -8.90
C ASP A 94 -7.22 13.18 -9.16
N SER A 95 -6.93 13.94 -8.10
CA SER A 95 -6.73 15.39 -8.17
C SER A 95 -5.31 15.80 -8.60
N SER A 96 -4.37 14.85 -8.66
CA SER A 96 -2.98 15.13 -9.02
C SER A 96 -2.83 15.24 -10.56
N PRO A 97 -2.45 16.41 -11.10
CA PRO A 97 -2.42 16.67 -12.54
C PRO A 97 -1.30 15.93 -13.28
N ASP A 98 -0.27 15.50 -12.56
CA ASP A 98 0.83 14.69 -13.08
C ASP A 98 0.62 13.24 -12.66
N GLY A 99 0.40 12.34 -13.62
CA GLY A 99 0.09 10.92 -13.41
C GLY A 99 1.16 10.06 -12.70
N ALA A 100 1.96 10.64 -11.80
CA ALA A 100 3.04 10.04 -11.01
C ALA A 100 2.58 8.96 -10.01
N GLY A 101 1.27 8.76 -9.84
CA GLY A 101 0.70 7.68 -9.03
C GLY A 101 0.10 6.52 -9.82
N ARG A 102 0.03 6.58 -11.16
CA ARG A 102 -0.58 5.52 -11.97
C ARG A 102 0.46 4.46 -12.31
N PRO A 103 0.42 3.24 -11.72
CA PRO A 103 1.16 2.12 -12.28
C PRO A 103 0.57 1.79 -13.65
N ARG A 104 1.09 2.43 -14.70
CA ARG A 104 0.84 2.00 -16.07
C ARG A 104 1.64 0.73 -16.29
N PRO A 105 1.03 -0.39 -16.69
CA PRO A 105 1.81 -1.55 -17.09
C PRO A 105 2.62 -1.15 -18.32
N THR A 106 3.95 -1.12 -18.16
CA THR A 106 4.87 -1.01 -19.29
C THR A 106 4.70 -2.27 -20.12
N LEU A 107 4.06 -2.15 -21.29
CA LEU A 107 4.01 -3.24 -22.26
C LEU A 107 5.44 -3.50 -22.75
N VAL A 108 6.08 -4.54 -22.23
CA VAL A 108 7.31 -5.09 -22.82
C VAL A 108 6.89 -5.77 -24.11
N ALA A 109 7.14 -5.11 -25.24
CA ALA A 109 7.09 -5.77 -26.53
C ALA A 109 8.23 -6.80 -26.57
N VAL A 110 7.90 -8.09 -26.42
CA VAL A 110 8.83 -9.17 -26.74
C VAL A 110 8.89 -9.26 -28.26
N GLY A 111 9.92 -8.66 -28.83
CA GLY A 111 10.29 -8.91 -30.23
C GLY A 111 10.81 -10.34 -30.40
N PRO A 112 10.68 -10.95 -31.58
CA PRO A 112 11.17 -12.30 -31.83
C PRO A 112 12.70 -12.26 -31.96
N GLY A 113 13.38 -12.49 -30.86
CA GLY A 113 14.84 -12.47 -30.77
C GLY A 113 15.25 -12.25 -29.33
N GLY A 114 15.29 -13.32 -28.54
CA GLY A 114 15.54 -13.31 -27.10
C GLY A 114 16.96 -12.89 -26.70
N GLU A 115 17.33 -11.65 -26.94
CA GLU A 115 18.53 -11.04 -26.38
C GLU A 115 18.16 -10.08 -25.24
N VAL A 116 18.59 -10.43 -24.03
CA VAL A 116 18.48 -9.60 -22.83
C VAL A 116 19.66 -8.62 -22.85
N PRO A 117 19.46 -7.29 -22.93
CA PRO A 117 20.57 -6.35 -22.83
C PRO A 117 21.18 -6.44 -21.43
N HIS A 118 22.48 -6.75 -21.40
CA HIS A 118 23.30 -6.83 -20.20
C HIS A 118 23.23 -5.50 -19.44
N ARG A 119 22.55 -5.49 -18.29
CA ARG A 119 22.57 -4.36 -17.36
C ARG A 119 23.93 -4.33 -16.69
N ALA A 120 24.72 -3.29 -16.98
CA ALA A 120 25.95 -2.97 -16.25
C ALA A 120 25.69 -2.96 -14.73
N PRO A 121 26.67 -3.34 -13.90
CA PRO A 121 26.47 -3.49 -12.47
C PRO A 121 26.12 -2.11 -11.87
N ALA A 122 24.85 -1.97 -11.48
CA ALA A 122 24.42 -0.85 -10.67
C ALA A 122 24.87 -1.11 -9.23
N ASP A 123 25.40 -0.07 -8.58
CA ASP A 123 25.80 -0.10 -7.18
C ASP A 123 24.69 -0.68 -6.28
N PRO A 124 25.03 -1.54 -5.31
CA PRO A 124 24.06 -2.24 -4.48
C PRO A 124 23.24 -1.34 -3.53
N GLU A 125 23.45 -0.02 -3.54
CA GLU A 125 22.75 0.93 -2.67
C GLU A 125 21.51 1.61 -3.29
N GLN A 126 21.17 1.31 -4.56
CA GLN A 126 20.05 1.96 -5.26
C GLN A 126 18.80 1.08 -5.42
N VAL A 127 18.76 -0.11 -4.79
CA VAL A 127 17.67 -1.08 -4.95
C VAL A 127 16.71 -1.13 -3.75
N GLU A 128 16.99 -0.40 -2.67
CA GLU A 128 16.01 -0.23 -1.59
C GLU A 128 15.07 0.92 -1.95
N SER A 129 13.91 0.56 -2.50
CA SER A 129 12.60 1.21 -2.37
C SER A 129 12.63 2.72 -2.13
N ALA A 130 12.12 3.53 -3.06
CA ALA A 130 11.89 4.97 -2.89
C ALA A 130 11.33 5.28 -1.48
N SER A 131 12.23 5.57 -0.54
CA SER A 131 11.92 5.64 0.88
C SER A 131 11.43 7.04 1.13
N VAL A 132 10.16 7.15 1.51
CA VAL A 132 9.56 8.42 1.90
C VAL A 132 10.34 8.94 3.10
N ARG A 133 11.20 9.94 2.87
CA ARG A 133 11.95 10.64 3.92
C ARG A 133 11.20 11.91 4.26
N LEU A 134 10.78 12.04 5.51
CA LEU A 134 10.01 13.17 5.99
C LEU A 134 10.79 13.97 7.00
N SER A 135 10.72 15.29 6.86
CA SER A 135 11.10 16.17 7.95
C SER A 135 10.10 16.04 9.10
N ARG A 136 10.50 16.50 10.27
CA ARG A 136 9.61 16.59 11.44
C ARG A 136 8.32 17.36 11.14
N THR A 137 8.47 18.52 10.50
CA THR A 137 7.36 19.38 10.09
C THR A 137 6.42 18.66 9.11
N ASP A 138 6.97 17.93 8.14
CA ASP A 138 6.17 17.17 7.17
C ASP A 138 5.42 16.01 7.85
N LEU A 139 6.05 15.32 8.80
CA LEU A 139 5.41 14.25 9.54
C LEU A 139 4.20 14.77 10.33
N VAL A 140 4.37 15.85 11.08
CA VAL A 140 3.30 16.54 11.84
C VAL A 140 2.17 16.94 10.90
N ALA A 141 2.49 17.68 9.83
CA ALA A 141 1.51 18.17 8.87
C ALA A 141 0.72 17.04 8.19
N ARG A 142 1.39 15.95 7.78
CA ARG A 142 0.76 14.84 7.04
C ARG A 142 0.03 13.83 7.92
N SER A 143 0.34 13.79 9.22
CA SER A 143 -0.30 12.88 10.18
C SER A 143 -1.43 13.52 10.96
N GLY A 144 -1.43 14.85 11.11
CA GLY A 144 -2.43 15.59 11.86
C GLY A 144 -2.27 15.49 13.38
N ILE A 145 -1.12 15.03 13.88
CA ILE A 145 -0.78 15.10 15.32
C ILE A 145 -0.20 16.47 15.66
N GLU A 146 -0.27 16.86 16.92
CA GLU A 146 0.42 18.04 17.44
C GLU A 146 1.92 17.79 17.62
N GLU A 147 2.74 18.84 17.55
CA GLU A 147 4.19 18.79 17.76
C GLU A 147 4.56 18.21 19.13
N SER A 148 3.79 18.55 20.16
CA SER A 148 3.92 18.00 21.52
C SER A 148 3.66 16.49 21.57
N THR A 149 2.72 16.00 20.76
CA THR A 149 2.40 14.58 20.66
C THR A 149 3.54 13.83 19.97
N LEU A 150 4.13 14.39 18.90
CA LEU A 150 5.31 13.79 18.28
C LEU A 150 6.48 13.68 19.28
N GLY A 151 6.74 14.73 20.04
CA GLY A 151 7.78 14.70 21.09
C GLY A 151 7.49 13.68 22.21
N GLU A 152 6.23 13.37 22.50
CA GLU A 152 5.86 12.26 23.39
C GLU A 152 6.13 10.90 22.75
N LEU A 153 5.72 10.70 21.51
CA LEU A 153 5.92 9.43 20.80
C LEU A 153 7.40 9.08 20.67
N GLU A 154 8.27 10.07 20.46
CA GLU A 154 9.73 9.91 20.45
C GLU A 154 10.28 9.51 21.81
N ARG A 155 9.89 10.21 22.88
CA ARG A 155 10.32 9.88 24.25
C ARG A 155 9.89 8.47 24.68
N LEU A 156 8.76 8.00 24.16
CA LEU A 156 8.24 6.67 24.40
C LEU A 156 8.85 5.60 23.48
N GLY A 157 9.63 6.00 22.47
CA GLY A 157 10.19 5.11 21.45
C GLY A 157 9.12 4.53 20.52
N VAL A 158 7.90 5.08 20.50
CA VAL A 158 6.83 4.64 19.59
C VAL A 158 7.15 5.06 18.16
N VAL A 159 7.69 6.27 17.99
CA VAL A 159 8.27 6.77 16.74
C VAL A 159 9.76 7.02 17.00
N VAL A 160 10.60 6.69 16.02
CA VAL A 160 12.05 6.92 16.09
C VAL A 160 12.47 7.66 14.82
N SER A 161 13.29 8.70 14.97
CA SER A 161 13.90 9.38 13.85
C SER A 161 15.21 8.69 13.46
N SER A 162 15.43 8.52 12.16
CA SER A 162 16.71 8.05 11.63
C SER A 162 17.69 9.22 11.51
N PRO A 163 18.98 9.06 11.82
CA PRO A 163 19.98 10.10 11.59
C PRO A 163 19.99 10.55 10.10
N PRO A 164 20.05 11.86 9.80
CA PRO A 164 20.27 13.01 10.68
C PRO A 164 19.00 13.68 11.27
N GLY A 165 17.87 12.98 11.36
CA GLY A 165 16.61 13.48 11.96
C GLY A 165 15.38 13.35 11.06
N TRP A 166 15.35 12.35 10.18
CA TRP A 166 14.25 12.11 9.24
C TRP A 166 13.36 10.97 9.71
N TYR A 167 12.12 10.97 9.26
CA TYR A 167 11.14 9.92 9.54
C TYR A 167 10.81 9.17 8.25
N ASP A 168 10.56 7.87 8.37
CA ASP A 168 10.21 7.01 7.25
C ASP A 168 8.68 6.88 7.08
N GLY A 169 8.27 6.01 6.15
CA GLY A 169 6.86 5.72 5.91
C GLY A 169 6.15 5.11 7.12
N ASP A 170 6.83 4.25 7.88
CA ASP A 170 6.24 3.58 9.04
C ASP A 170 5.99 4.58 10.17
N ALA A 171 6.88 5.54 10.39
CA ALA A 171 6.67 6.65 11.31
C ALA A 171 5.41 7.45 10.95
N LEU A 172 5.14 7.70 9.67
CA LEU A 172 3.91 8.36 9.22
C LEU A 172 2.66 7.51 9.47
N ILE A 173 2.72 6.20 9.22
CA ILE A 173 1.61 5.28 9.49
C ILE A 173 1.29 5.27 10.99
N ILE A 174 2.32 5.15 11.83
CA ILE A 174 2.18 5.18 13.30
C ILE A 174 1.55 6.52 13.73
N ALA A 175 2.09 7.65 13.28
CA ALA A 175 1.58 8.97 13.64
C ALA A 175 0.10 9.16 13.27
N ARG A 176 -0.31 8.72 12.07
CA ARG A 176 -1.72 8.75 11.62
C ARG A 176 -2.63 7.85 12.46
N ALA A 177 -2.15 6.65 12.82
CA ALA A 177 -2.90 5.77 13.72
C ALA A 177 -3.10 6.42 15.09
N VAL A 178 -2.07 7.09 15.63
CA VAL A 178 -2.17 7.84 16.89
C VAL A 178 -3.18 8.97 16.78
N ALA A 179 -3.16 9.76 15.70
CA ALA A 179 -4.16 10.80 15.47
C ALA A 179 -5.60 10.25 15.46
N GLY A 180 -5.82 9.10 14.82
CA GLY A 180 -7.11 8.42 14.81
C GLY A 180 -7.55 7.91 16.18
N LEU A 181 -6.62 7.36 16.97
CA LEU A 181 -6.88 6.87 18.33
C LEU A 181 -7.17 8.02 19.32
N ALA A 182 -6.54 9.17 19.14
CA ALA A 182 -6.76 10.36 19.95
C ALA A 182 -8.23 10.83 19.92
N ALA A 183 -8.92 10.65 18.79
CA ALA A 183 -10.37 10.94 18.66
C ALA A 183 -11.25 10.11 19.61
N TYR A 184 -10.73 9.01 20.15
CA TYR A 184 -11.39 8.16 21.14
C TYR A 184 -10.79 8.29 22.56
N GLY A 185 -9.96 9.31 22.79
CA GLY A 185 -9.35 9.59 24.10
C GLY A 185 -8.07 8.80 24.42
N LEU A 186 -7.50 8.10 23.43
CA LEU A 186 -6.25 7.35 23.63
C LEU A 186 -5.02 8.25 23.40
N GLU A 187 -4.40 8.65 24.52
CA GLU A 187 -3.13 9.39 24.54
C GLU A 187 -1.88 8.52 24.34
N PRO A 188 -0.72 9.11 23.96
CA PRO A 188 0.55 8.41 23.78
C PRO A 188 0.98 7.50 24.94
N ARG A 189 0.68 7.89 26.19
CA ARG A 189 0.99 7.09 27.38
C ARG A 189 0.36 5.69 27.35
N HIS A 190 -0.81 5.53 26.73
CA HIS A 190 -1.51 4.25 26.59
C HIS A 190 -0.85 3.35 25.54
N LEU A 191 -0.04 3.93 24.64
CA LEU A 191 0.63 3.22 23.55
C LEU A 191 1.90 2.47 23.99
N ARG A 192 2.39 2.70 25.22
CA ARG A 192 3.55 1.97 25.76
C ARG A 192 3.38 0.46 25.72
N ALA A 193 2.19 -0.03 26.05
CA ALA A 193 1.88 -1.46 26.03
C ALA A 193 1.94 -2.01 24.59
N PHE A 194 1.46 -1.25 23.61
CA PHE A 194 1.54 -1.60 22.19
C PHE A 194 3.00 -1.66 21.72
N ARG A 195 3.83 -0.66 22.06
CA ARG A 195 5.27 -0.68 21.75
C ARG A 195 5.97 -1.90 22.33
N THR A 196 5.73 -2.18 23.61
CA THR A 196 6.36 -3.32 24.29
C THR A 196 5.93 -4.65 23.67
N ALA A 197 4.67 -4.80 23.27
CA ALA A 197 4.19 -5.99 22.57
C ALA A 197 4.86 -6.15 21.20
N ALA A 198 4.95 -5.07 20.42
CA ALA A 198 5.60 -5.06 19.12
C ALA A 198 7.10 -5.42 19.23
N ASP A 199 7.82 -4.89 20.24
CA ASP A 199 9.23 -5.23 20.47
C ASP A 199 9.44 -6.71 20.78
N ARG A 200 8.55 -7.30 21.58
CA ARG A 200 8.60 -8.74 21.91
C ARG A 200 8.34 -9.59 20.67
N GLU A 201 7.35 -9.21 19.88
CA GLU A 201 6.99 -9.89 18.64
C GLU A 201 8.13 -9.82 17.61
N ALA A 202 8.67 -8.62 17.37
CA ALA A 202 9.82 -8.43 16.50
C ALA A 202 11.03 -9.26 16.97
N GLY A 203 11.28 -9.32 18.28
CA GLY A 203 12.33 -10.16 18.85
C GLY A 203 12.12 -11.66 18.59
N LEU A 204 10.90 -12.16 18.72
CA LEU A 204 10.55 -13.55 18.41
C LEU A 204 10.73 -13.87 16.92
N PHE A 205 10.27 -12.98 16.03
CA PHE A 205 10.46 -13.17 14.59
C PHE A 205 11.92 -13.10 14.20
N ALA A 206 12.67 -12.17 14.78
CA ALA A 206 14.11 -12.08 14.58
C ALA A 206 14.81 -13.40 14.93
N GLN A 207 14.45 -14.07 16.04
CA GLN A 207 15.04 -15.36 16.39
C GLN A 207 14.79 -16.46 15.34
N LEU A 208 13.64 -16.43 14.67
CA LEU A 208 13.31 -17.36 13.57
C LEU A 208 13.99 -17.00 12.26
N LEU A 209 14.13 -15.71 11.96
CA LEU A 209 14.63 -15.20 10.69
C LEU A 209 16.16 -15.08 10.64
N LEU A 210 16.81 -14.77 11.77
CA LEU A 210 18.28 -14.61 11.83
C LEU A 210 19.06 -15.80 11.26
N PRO A 211 18.68 -17.07 11.54
CA PRO A 211 19.33 -18.23 10.93
C PRO A 211 19.24 -18.24 9.40
N LEU A 212 18.10 -17.85 8.83
CA LEU A 212 17.87 -17.78 7.39
C LEU A 212 18.65 -16.62 6.75
N ALA A 213 18.74 -15.49 7.46
CA ALA A 213 19.43 -14.29 6.99
C ALA A 213 20.96 -14.41 7.00
N ARG A 214 21.54 -15.33 7.80
CA ARG A 214 22.99 -15.59 7.82
C ARG A 214 23.50 -16.29 6.57
N GLN A 215 22.64 -16.91 5.76
CA GLN A 215 23.05 -17.44 4.46
C GLN A 215 23.27 -16.31 3.47
N SER A 216 24.49 -16.21 2.93
CA SER A 216 24.89 -15.16 1.98
C SER A 216 24.26 -15.29 0.58
N ASP A 217 23.43 -16.31 0.35
CA ASP A 217 22.74 -16.56 -0.91
C ASP A 217 21.53 -15.61 -1.08
N PRO A 218 21.43 -14.86 -2.20
CA PRO A 218 20.25 -14.05 -2.54
C PRO A 218 18.91 -14.80 -2.40
N ALA A 219 18.85 -16.10 -2.72
CA ALA A 219 17.62 -16.88 -2.60
C ALA A 219 17.24 -17.15 -1.12
N ALA A 220 18.23 -17.27 -0.22
CA ALA A 220 17.99 -17.37 1.22
C ALA A 220 17.44 -16.06 1.80
N ARG A 221 17.99 -14.92 1.37
CA ARG A 221 17.48 -13.59 1.76
C ARG A 221 16.05 -13.34 1.28
N ALA A 222 15.74 -13.70 0.03
CA ALA A 222 14.39 -13.58 -0.52
C ALA A 222 13.38 -14.43 0.26
N ARG A 223 13.75 -15.67 0.63
CA ARG A 223 12.92 -16.54 1.48
C ARG A 223 12.73 -15.96 2.88
N ALA A 224 13.79 -15.45 3.51
CA ALA A 224 13.68 -14.80 4.81
C ALA A 224 12.73 -13.58 4.77
N ALA A 225 12.80 -12.77 3.72
CA ALA A 225 11.91 -11.63 3.53
C ALA A 225 10.45 -12.06 3.30
N GLU A 226 10.21 -13.16 2.56
CA GLU A 226 8.87 -13.73 2.40
C GLU A 226 8.32 -14.25 3.73
N THR A 227 9.10 -15.07 4.45
CA THR A 227 8.72 -15.56 5.77
C THR A 227 8.45 -14.41 6.76
N ALA A 228 9.21 -13.32 6.69
CA ALA A 228 8.96 -12.13 7.50
C ALA A 228 7.58 -11.52 7.20
N ARG A 229 7.21 -11.38 5.92
CA ARG A 229 5.88 -10.89 5.51
C ARG A 229 4.76 -11.79 6.01
N GLU A 230 4.93 -13.11 5.87
CA GLU A 230 3.95 -14.09 6.35
C GLU A 230 3.77 -14.04 7.88
N LEU A 231 4.87 -13.97 8.64
CA LEU A 231 4.83 -13.86 10.10
C LEU A 231 4.09 -12.61 10.56
N VAL A 232 4.38 -11.45 9.94
CA VAL A 232 3.69 -10.19 10.22
C VAL A 232 2.19 -10.32 9.92
N ALA A 233 1.82 -10.87 8.76
CA ALA A 233 0.41 -11.03 8.39
C ALA A 233 -0.35 -11.95 9.37
N LEU A 234 0.23 -13.09 9.73
CA LEU A 234 -0.36 -14.05 10.66
C LEU A 234 -0.53 -13.44 12.06
N SER A 235 0.46 -12.70 12.52
CA SER A 235 0.40 -12.09 13.84
C SER A 235 -0.64 -10.99 13.94
N GLN A 236 -0.79 -10.18 12.90
CA GLN A 236 -1.88 -9.19 12.84
C GLN A 236 -3.26 -9.86 12.88
N GLN A 237 -3.44 -10.98 12.17
CA GLN A 237 -4.68 -11.77 12.24
C GLN A 237 -4.93 -12.31 13.66
N LEU A 238 -3.90 -12.85 14.30
CA LEU A 238 -3.95 -13.33 15.69
C LEU A 238 -4.31 -12.20 16.66
N HIS A 239 -3.61 -11.07 16.58
CA HIS A 239 -3.85 -9.91 17.43
C HIS A 239 -5.30 -9.40 17.30
N ALA A 240 -5.78 -9.22 16.06
CA ALA A 240 -7.15 -8.79 15.82
C ALA A 240 -8.18 -9.79 16.39
N ALA A 241 -7.91 -11.10 16.29
CA ALA A 241 -8.77 -12.12 16.88
C ALA A 241 -8.77 -12.07 18.42
N LEU A 242 -7.60 -11.93 19.05
CA LEU A 242 -7.45 -11.83 20.50
C LEU A 242 -8.16 -10.58 21.05
N VAL A 243 -8.03 -9.44 20.39
CA VAL A 243 -8.74 -8.20 20.75
C VAL A 243 -10.25 -8.40 20.64
N ARG A 244 -10.76 -9.02 19.56
CA ARG A 244 -12.20 -9.33 19.43
C ARG A 244 -12.70 -10.27 20.52
N VAL A 245 -11.92 -11.28 20.91
CA VAL A 245 -12.26 -12.18 22.02
C VAL A 245 -12.30 -11.40 23.34
N GLY A 246 -11.29 -10.57 23.60
CA GLY A 246 -11.24 -9.72 24.79
C GLY A 246 -12.44 -8.77 24.88
N LEU A 247 -12.74 -8.05 23.80
CA LEU A 247 -13.89 -7.13 23.76
C LEU A 247 -15.24 -7.84 23.93
N ARG A 248 -15.42 -9.04 23.36
CA ARG A 248 -16.62 -9.86 23.59
C ARG A 248 -16.79 -10.20 25.06
N SER A 249 -15.69 -10.60 25.72
CA SER A 249 -15.70 -10.93 27.15
C SER A 249 -16.03 -9.72 28.04
N THR A 250 -15.54 -8.52 27.70
CA THR A 250 -15.80 -7.30 28.48
C THR A 250 -17.18 -6.70 28.22
N LEU A 251 -17.69 -6.82 26.98
CA LEU A 251 -19.01 -6.34 26.57
C LEU A 251 -20.14 -7.34 26.81
N GLY A 252 -19.84 -8.51 27.40
CA GLY A 252 -20.83 -9.52 27.80
C GLY A 252 -21.56 -10.21 26.64
N ARG A 253 -20.91 -10.40 25.48
CA ARG A 253 -21.46 -11.12 24.33
C ARG A 253 -20.61 -12.30 23.90
#